data_AF-A0A7S0F3Q8-F1
#
_entry.id   AF-A0A7S0F3Q8-F1
#
_cell.length_a   1.000
_cell.length_b   1.000
_cell.length_c   1.000
_cell.angle_alpha   90.00
_cell.angle_beta   90.00
_cell.angle_gamma   90.00
#
_symmetry.space_group_name_H-M   'P 1'
#
loop_
_entity.id
_entity.type
_entity.pdbx_description
1 polymer ?
#
loop_
_entity_poly.entity_id
_entity_poly.type
_entity_poly.pdbx_seq_one_letter_code
_entity_poly.pdbx_strand_id
1 'polypeptide(L)'
;MVAKKIGEEEETYIAPLPYFPDLKHAKLAREKDSSPPGINHYHTTFLLFVQILLCILYGLTVQQDKFPKQQLPDPGSLENPNRIDEVPPFKRYPPGFDIFLGTARINEFKVQEHYSSFMQISIFVFVGLPWSFSFLRRYAYSAVGFGLVSACVATQIGIVSMQVVDRVHCSYLKDMLRAPDFSLNKIPLTPCPDYAGPNSGGLPCRESFVYTCKWTSPTQRWTAPPLDEIQDDFGARQLRQACYCDLWDRIVQNKTLAILQPRLAHQALLVTGHQDFNKISFSLSFMNVIDGIYATVPVMISFGVVLGKMTPIQLVPFGILNVVAYAFNLWVCTYVIGAWDHTGGCCVNHIFGACFGIAAAAISYTKGCETSENCRSRYHMDILSLFGTMLLWVTYPSYNNFYAPSFAQKAVAVNTFLAVLASAVASLLYSALFHPKFKLTITDTQRSVIAGGVAMSSNANLVSDPWVALLIGGLGGMACCFGVHKARRFWQQNLQTHDTVGVTSMHLYPGIIGWLAGIILFSPNWPGFLNQNAIYGDLQSSRYKYHLQLDQILNHNRGTGDAMRAQIYIGPMSVATGLVTGTIAGLIAIKIKRLEFKSMYLDDYFFSVPDDFYTTKVEKSGEDAIDDGTVEV
;
A
#
# COMPACT_ATOMS: atom_id res chain seq x y z
N MET A 1 -67.00 15.35 31.61
CA MET A 1 -66.46 14.28 32.48
C MET A 1 -66.12 13.07 31.62
N VAL A 2 -65.00 12.41 31.92
CA VAL A 2 -64.66 11.01 31.56
C VAL A 2 -65.88 10.11 31.89
N ALA A 3 -66.27 9.02 31.24
CA ALA A 3 -65.63 7.95 30.44
C ALA A 3 -66.72 7.34 29.49
N LYS A 4 -66.54 6.28 28.68
CA LYS A 4 -65.43 5.56 28.00
C LYS A 4 -66.08 4.38 27.24
N LYS A 5 -65.73 4.10 25.99
CA LYS A 5 -65.86 2.74 25.42
C LYS A 5 -64.75 2.43 24.42
N ILE A 6 -64.07 1.32 24.66
CA ILE A 6 -63.02 0.78 23.79
C ILE A 6 -63.71 -0.05 22.71
N GLY A 7 -63.31 0.16 21.46
CA GLY A 7 -63.48 -0.79 20.36
C GLY A 7 -62.10 -1.26 19.95
N GLU A 8 -61.94 -2.56 19.76
CA GLU A 8 -60.69 -3.16 19.29
C GLU A 8 -60.66 -3.06 17.76
N GLU A 9 -59.69 -2.32 17.22
CA GLU A 9 -59.29 -2.44 15.81
C GLU A 9 -57.84 -2.93 15.80
N GLU A 10 -57.63 -4.13 15.27
CA GLU A 10 -56.28 -4.62 14.96
C GLU A 10 -55.73 -3.80 13.79
N GLU A 11 -54.85 -2.84 14.08
CA GLU A 11 -53.99 -2.23 13.06
C GLU A 11 -53.05 -3.31 12.51
N THR A 12 -53.51 -4.01 11.47
CA THR A 12 -52.64 -4.81 10.60
C THR A 12 -51.58 -3.88 10.01
N TYR A 13 -50.36 -3.96 10.54
CA TYR A 13 -49.20 -3.26 10.00
C TYR A 13 -48.91 -3.80 8.59
N ILE A 14 -49.52 -3.17 7.58
CA ILE A 14 -49.20 -3.40 6.18
C ILE A 14 -47.80 -2.83 5.97
N ALA A 15 -46.81 -3.72 5.94
CA ALA A 15 -45.45 -3.35 5.59
C ALA A 15 -45.47 -2.61 4.23
N PRO A 16 -44.81 -1.45 4.11
CA PRO A 16 -44.79 -0.72 2.84
C PRO A 16 -44.21 -1.63 1.77
N LEU A 17 -45.01 -1.87 0.71
CA LEU A 17 -44.60 -2.66 -0.45
C LEU A 17 -43.25 -2.13 -0.96
N PRO A 18 -42.31 -3.02 -1.35
CA PRO A 18 -41.03 -2.58 -1.89
C PRO A 18 -41.28 -1.65 -3.09
N TYR A 19 -40.64 -0.49 -3.06
CA TYR A 19 -40.88 0.64 -3.96
C TYR A 19 -40.33 0.38 -5.37
N PHE A 20 -40.86 -0.64 -6.04
CA PHE A 20 -40.70 -0.85 -7.47
C PHE A 20 -41.68 0.09 -8.19
N PRO A 21 -41.20 1.11 -8.93
CA PRO A 21 -42.10 1.97 -9.70
C PRO A 21 -42.82 1.12 -10.77
N ASP A 22 -44.10 1.44 -11.05
CA ASP A 22 -44.87 0.71 -12.06
C ASP A 22 -44.24 0.89 -13.46
N LEU A 23 -43.56 -0.16 -13.91
CA LEU A 23 -42.84 -0.22 -15.17
C LEU A 23 -43.76 0.01 -16.40
N LYS A 24 -45.10 -0.14 -16.26
CA LYS A 24 -46.04 0.04 -17.37
C LYS A 24 -46.08 1.47 -17.93
N HIS A 25 -45.69 2.48 -17.14
CA HIS A 25 -45.72 3.89 -17.56
C HIS A 25 -44.34 4.51 -17.81
N ALA A 26 -43.26 3.72 -17.71
CA ALA A 26 -41.92 4.13 -18.13
C ALA A 26 -41.81 4.15 -19.67
N LYS A 27 -42.37 5.19 -20.33
CA LYS A 27 -42.10 5.49 -21.74
C LYS A 27 -40.61 5.83 -21.92
N LEU A 28 -39.83 4.78 -22.15
CA LEU A 28 -38.41 4.84 -22.48
C LEU A 28 -38.20 5.65 -23.76
N ALA A 29 -37.59 6.83 -23.62
CA ALA A 29 -36.90 7.49 -24.71
C ALA A 29 -35.60 6.70 -25.01
N ARG A 30 -35.74 5.52 -25.63
CA ARG A 30 -34.64 4.96 -26.42
C ARG A 30 -34.39 5.94 -27.55
N GLU A 31 -33.25 6.62 -27.54
CA GLU A 31 -32.74 7.22 -28.77
C GLU A 31 -32.62 6.10 -29.80
N LYS A 32 -33.40 6.23 -30.89
CA LYS A 32 -33.25 5.37 -32.07
C LYS A 32 -31.98 5.79 -32.80
N ASP A 33 -30.82 5.35 -32.31
CA ASP A 33 -29.77 4.80 -33.18
C ASP A 33 -28.62 4.17 -32.39
N SER A 34 -28.22 2.97 -32.83
CA SER A 34 -27.13 2.15 -32.30
C SER A 34 -27.16 1.84 -30.78
N SER A 35 -27.31 0.55 -30.44
CA SER A 35 -26.84 0.06 -29.15
C SER A 35 -25.36 0.49 -28.98
N PRO A 36 -24.95 1.07 -27.83
CA PRO A 36 -23.57 1.49 -27.66
C PRO A 36 -22.64 0.28 -27.85
N PRO A 37 -21.49 0.45 -28.53
CA PRO A 37 -20.62 -0.67 -28.88
C PRO A 37 -19.99 -1.24 -27.61
N GLY A 38 -20.49 -2.41 -27.19
CA GLY A 38 -20.05 -3.15 -26.01
C GLY A 38 -18.57 -3.54 -26.02
N ILE A 39 -18.18 -4.33 -25.01
CA ILE A 39 -16.89 -5.03 -24.97
C ILE A 39 -16.79 -5.94 -26.21
N ASN A 40 -16.13 -5.43 -27.26
CA ASN A 40 -15.95 -6.17 -28.51
C ASN A 40 -14.89 -7.27 -28.34
N HIS A 41 -14.83 -8.19 -29.31
CA HIS A 41 -13.89 -9.32 -29.28
C HIS A 41 -12.43 -8.92 -29.01
N TYR A 42 -11.98 -7.73 -29.46
CA TYR A 42 -10.62 -7.25 -29.22
C TYR A 42 -10.32 -7.02 -27.72
N HIS A 43 -11.27 -6.46 -26.96
CA HIS A 43 -11.12 -6.30 -25.51
C HIS A 43 -11.02 -7.66 -24.80
N THR A 44 -11.92 -8.59 -25.13
CA THR A 44 -11.95 -9.94 -24.54
C THR A 44 -10.68 -10.73 -24.87
N THR A 45 -10.26 -10.73 -26.13
CA THR A 45 -9.01 -11.38 -26.57
C THR A 45 -7.78 -10.76 -25.91
N PHE A 46 -7.73 -9.44 -25.72
CA PHE A 46 -6.63 -8.79 -25.02
C PHE A 46 -6.57 -9.16 -23.54
N LEU A 47 -7.70 -9.13 -22.83
CA LEU A 47 -7.76 -9.52 -21.41
C LEU A 47 -7.38 -11.00 -21.23
N LEU A 48 -7.88 -11.88 -22.10
CA LEU A 48 -7.51 -13.29 -22.12
C LEU A 48 -6.01 -13.48 -22.41
N PHE A 49 -5.45 -12.75 -23.37
CA PHE A 49 -4.02 -12.78 -23.69
C PHE A 49 -3.16 -12.35 -22.49
N VAL A 50 -3.53 -11.28 -21.78
CA VAL A 50 -2.83 -10.85 -20.57
C VAL A 50 -2.92 -11.90 -19.47
N GLN A 51 -4.08 -12.52 -19.25
CA GLN A 51 -4.20 -13.59 -18.25
C GLN A 51 -3.42 -14.85 -18.65
N ILE A 52 -3.33 -15.19 -19.93
CA ILE A 52 -2.47 -16.28 -20.43
C ILE A 52 -0.99 -15.95 -20.20
N LEU A 53 -0.56 -14.72 -20.47
CA LEU A 53 0.82 -14.28 -20.16
C LEU A 53 1.11 -14.33 -18.65
N LEU A 54 0.15 -13.97 -17.80
CA LEU A 54 0.26 -14.13 -16.35
C LEU A 54 0.37 -15.60 -15.94
N CYS A 55 -0.44 -16.50 -16.50
CA CYS A 55 -0.35 -17.93 -16.24
C CYS A 55 1.00 -18.53 -16.69
N ILE A 56 1.54 -18.09 -17.84
CA ILE A 56 2.87 -18.49 -18.32
C ILE A 56 3.96 -17.95 -17.37
N LEU A 57 3.88 -16.66 -17.01
CA LEU A 57 4.81 -16.04 -16.05
C LEU A 57 4.82 -16.83 -14.74
N TYR A 58 3.65 -17.11 -14.16
CA TYR A 58 3.53 -17.90 -12.92
C TYR A 58 4.05 -19.33 -13.09
N GLY A 59 3.72 -20.02 -14.19
CA GLY A 59 4.23 -21.37 -14.45
C GLY A 59 5.76 -21.44 -14.60
N LEU A 60 6.42 -20.34 -14.99
CA LEU A 60 7.87 -20.24 -15.12
C LEU A 60 8.56 -19.71 -13.85
N THR A 61 7.90 -18.84 -13.07
CA THR A 61 8.55 -18.06 -11.98
C THR A 61 7.95 -18.28 -10.59
N VAL A 62 6.86 -19.04 -10.45
CA VAL A 62 6.17 -19.22 -9.17
C VAL A 62 5.98 -20.71 -8.88
N GLN A 63 6.45 -21.14 -7.71
CA GLN A 63 6.27 -22.51 -7.20
C GLN A 63 5.49 -22.44 -5.89
N GLN A 64 4.55 -23.36 -5.67
CA GLN A 64 3.90 -23.46 -4.35
C GLN A 64 4.95 -23.89 -3.30
N ASP A 65 4.93 -23.32 -2.10
CA ASP A 65 5.77 -23.84 -1.02
C ASP A 65 5.35 -25.27 -0.67
N LYS A 66 6.34 -26.14 -0.50
CA LYS A 66 6.11 -27.55 -0.18
C LYS A 66 5.94 -27.67 1.33
N PHE A 67 4.68 -27.57 1.76
CA PHE A 67 4.22 -27.70 3.14
C PHE A 67 4.94 -28.76 3.97
N PRO A 68 5.03 -28.47 5.28
CA PRO A 68 6.02 -27.56 5.82
C PRO A 68 7.41 -28.22 5.80
N LYS A 69 8.48 -27.42 5.86
CA LYS A 69 9.78 -27.97 6.29
C LYS A 69 9.56 -28.62 7.66
N GLN A 70 10.04 -29.86 7.82
CA GLN A 70 10.14 -30.50 9.14
C GLN A 70 10.70 -29.49 10.15
N GLN A 71 10.31 -29.62 11.42
CA GLN A 71 11.03 -28.95 12.51
C GLN A 71 12.52 -29.07 12.21
N LEU A 72 13.19 -27.90 12.06
CA LEU A 72 14.63 -27.86 11.83
C LEU A 72 15.26 -28.79 12.87
N PRO A 73 16.10 -29.76 12.46
CA PRO A 73 16.61 -30.76 13.37
C PRO A 73 17.18 -30.05 14.59
N ASP A 74 16.77 -30.54 15.77
CA ASP A 74 17.09 -29.99 17.09
C ASP A 74 18.55 -29.53 17.10
N PRO A 75 18.83 -28.25 17.40
CA PRO A 75 20.00 -27.55 16.88
C PRO A 75 21.25 -28.36 17.14
N GLY A 76 21.82 -28.89 16.05
CA GLY A 76 22.95 -29.81 16.13
C GLY A 76 24.03 -29.21 17.00
N SER A 77 24.68 -30.03 17.83
CA SER A 77 25.62 -29.62 18.90
C SER A 77 26.95 -29.02 18.38
N LEU A 78 26.91 -28.31 17.26
CA LEU A 78 28.00 -27.82 16.43
C LEU A 78 27.84 -26.33 16.09
N GLU A 79 26.65 -25.73 16.28
CA GLU A 79 26.35 -24.33 15.92
C GLU A 79 26.20 -23.45 17.17
N ASN A 80 27.21 -22.62 17.45
CA ASN A 80 27.22 -21.70 18.59
C ASN A 80 26.32 -20.46 18.29
N PRO A 81 25.21 -20.25 19.02
CA PRO A 81 24.28 -19.15 18.73
C PRO A 81 24.90 -17.77 18.96
N ASN A 82 25.90 -17.65 19.84
CA ASN A 82 26.53 -16.37 20.21
C ASN A 82 27.52 -15.85 19.14
N ARG A 83 27.50 -16.41 17.92
CA ARG A 83 28.38 -16.04 16.80
C ARG A 83 27.62 -15.77 15.50
N ILE A 84 26.29 -15.60 15.57
CA ILE A 84 25.48 -15.19 14.42
C ILE A 84 25.34 -13.67 14.44
N ASP A 85 25.66 -13.05 13.32
CA ASP A 85 25.49 -11.62 13.08
C ASP A 85 24.01 -11.36 12.72
N GLU A 86 23.17 -11.07 13.72
CA GLU A 86 21.74 -10.83 13.51
C GLU A 86 21.51 -9.48 12.82
N VAL A 87 21.30 -9.51 11.51
CA VAL A 87 21.07 -8.34 10.66
C VAL A 87 19.57 -8.20 10.34
N PRO A 88 18.96 -7.00 10.49
CA PRO A 88 17.59 -6.75 10.06
C PRO A 88 17.40 -7.04 8.56
N PRO A 89 16.29 -7.70 8.14
CA PRO A 89 16.02 -7.93 6.73
C PRO A 89 15.76 -6.61 6.00
N PHE A 90 16.24 -6.49 4.76
CA PHE A 90 15.84 -5.38 3.88
C PHE A 90 14.39 -5.52 3.39
N LYS A 91 13.90 -6.77 3.30
CA LYS A 91 12.53 -7.08 2.91
C LYS A 91 11.54 -6.69 3.99
N ARG A 92 10.38 -6.18 3.56
CA ARG A 92 9.17 -6.06 4.39
C ARG A 92 8.65 -7.44 4.84
N TYR A 93 9.17 -7.97 5.94
CA TYR A 93 8.51 -9.05 6.68
C TYR A 93 7.50 -8.47 7.67
N PRO A 94 6.28 -9.04 7.81
CA PRO A 94 5.44 -8.71 8.94
C PRO A 94 5.97 -9.44 10.20
N PRO A 95 5.54 -9.00 11.37
CA PRO A 95 6.14 -9.46 12.61
C PRO A 95 5.53 -10.79 13.05
N GLY A 96 6.31 -11.85 12.89
CA GLY A 96 5.85 -13.22 13.08
C GLY A 96 7.03 -14.14 13.28
N PHE A 97 8.03 -14.00 12.40
CA PHE A 97 9.39 -14.49 12.57
C PHE A 97 10.15 -13.71 13.66
N ASP A 98 9.67 -13.78 14.90
CA ASP A 98 10.50 -13.37 16.04
C ASP A 98 11.48 -14.50 16.34
N ILE A 99 12.78 -14.16 16.39
CA ILE A 99 13.81 -15.05 16.93
C ILE A 99 13.64 -15.08 18.45
N PHE A 100 12.87 -16.02 18.97
CA PHE A 100 12.85 -16.28 20.41
C PHE A 100 13.94 -17.29 20.74
N LEU A 101 15.00 -16.83 21.42
CA LEU A 101 16.15 -17.64 21.84
C LEU A 101 16.81 -18.43 20.69
N GLY A 102 17.03 -17.78 19.54
CA GLY A 102 17.72 -18.41 18.40
C GLY A 102 16.94 -19.55 17.73
N THR A 103 15.60 -19.62 17.91
CA THR A 103 14.73 -20.61 17.27
C THR A 103 13.51 -19.97 16.62
N ALA A 104 13.32 -20.19 15.32
CA ALA A 104 12.09 -19.84 14.63
C ALA A 104 11.03 -20.91 14.87
N ARG A 105 9.91 -20.51 15.48
CA ARG A 105 8.75 -21.38 15.68
C ARG A 105 7.57 -20.86 14.87
N ILE A 106 6.91 -21.76 14.13
CA ILE A 106 5.55 -21.50 13.64
C ILE A 106 4.67 -21.42 14.88
N ASN A 107 4.15 -20.23 15.18
CA ASN A 107 3.21 -20.01 16.26
C ASN A 107 1.81 -19.87 15.64
N GLU A 108 0.91 -20.82 15.92
CA GLU A 108 -0.44 -20.85 15.37
C GLU A 108 -1.21 -19.55 15.64
N PHE A 109 -0.99 -18.93 16.82
CA PHE A 109 -1.56 -17.63 17.17
C PHE A 109 -1.15 -16.52 16.18
N LYS A 110 0.12 -16.52 15.75
CA LYS A 110 0.64 -15.56 14.77
C LYS A 110 0.14 -15.84 13.36
N VAL A 111 -0.05 -17.11 12.99
CA VAL A 111 -0.67 -17.48 11.71
C VAL A 111 -2.11 -16.95 11.64
N GLN A 112 -2.87 -17.06 12.73
CA GLN A 112 -4.23 -16.52 12.83
C GLN A 112 -4.27 -14.99 12.80
N GLU A 113 -3.35 -14.32 13.51
CA GLU A 113 -3.19 -12.85 13.50
C GLU A 113 -2.87 -12.35 12.09
N HIS A 114 -1.89 -12.95 11.41
CA HIS A 114 -1.57 -12.63 10.01
C HIS A 114 -2.78 -12.83 9.09
N TYR A 115 -3.48 -13.97 9.17
CA TYR A 115 -4.66 -14.23 8.34
C TYR A 115 -5.77 -13.20 8.55
N SER A 116 -6.00 -12.75 9.80
CA SER A 116 -6.96 -11.68 10.10
C SER A 116 -6.59 -10.37 9.39
N SER A 117 -5.32 -9.96 9.48
CA SER A 117 -4.83 -8.78 8.77
C SER A 117 -4.93 -8.92 7.24
N PHE A 118 -4.61 -10.10 6.67
CA PHE A 118 -4.80 -10.37 5.24
C PHE A 118 -6.24 -10.18 4.80
N MET A 119 -7.22 -10.70 5.56
CA MET A 119 -8.63 -10.52 5.24
C MET A 119 -9.02 -9.03 5.29
N GLN A 120 -8.55 -8.30 6.29
CA GLN A 120 -8.84 -6.86 6.44
C GLN A 120 -8.21 -6.01 5.31
N ILE A 121 -6.97 -6.32 4.92
CA ILE A 121 -6.26 -5.63 3.83
C ILE A 121 -6.84 -6.02 2.46
N SER A 122 -7.29 -7.26 2.31
CA SER A 122 -8.04 -7.70 1.12
C SER A 122 -9.38 -6.98 1.00
N ILE A 123 -10.12 -6.82 2.11
CA ILE A 123 -11.33 -6.00 2.15
C ILE A 123 -11.00 -4.55 1.79
N PHE A 124 -9.93 -3.96 2.32
CA PHE A 124 -9.51 -2.60 1.98
C PHE A 124 -9.33 -2.43 0.46
N VAL A 125 -8.58 -3.32 -0.19
CA VAL A 125 -8.18 -3.18 -1.60
C VAL A 125 -9.24 -3.66 -2.60
N PHE A 126 -9.82 -4.85 -2.41
CA PHE A 126 -10.73 -5.45 -3.39
C PHE A 126 -12.20 -5.05 -3.21
N VAL A 127 -12.55 -4.44 -2.08
CA VAL A 127 -13.94 -4.17 -1.70
C VAL A 127 -14.15 -2.70 -1.33
N GLY A 128 -13.38 -2.18 -0.36
CA GLY A 128 -13.46 -0.81 0.13
C GLY A 128 -13.13 0.22 -0.95
N LEU A 129 -11.98 0.10 -1.62
CA LEU A 129 -11.59 1.04 -2.68
C LEU A 129 -12.60 1.04 -3.86
N PRO A 130 -12.96 -0.10 -4.51
CA PRO A 130 -13.92 -0.10 -5.61
C PRO A 130 -15.30 0.43 -5.24
N TRP A 131 -15.85 0.10 -4.07
CA TRP A 131 -17.13 0.69 -3.64
C TRP A 131 -17.00 2.18 -3.32
N SER A 132 -15.91 2.65 -2.70
CA SER A 132 -15.74 4.09 -2.43
C SER A 132 -15.81 4.94 -3.71
N PHE A 133 -15.49 4.35 -4.86
CA PHE A 133 -15.53 4.98 -6.19
C PHE A 133 -16.91 4.93 -6.88
N SER A 134 -17.89 4.18 -6.36
CA SER A 134 -19.19 3.96 -7.01
C SER A 134 -20.21 5.10 -6.85
N PHE A 135 -19.78 6.33 -6.47
CA PHE A 135 -20.70 7.47 -6.29
C PHE A 135 -21.30 7.98 -7.61
N LEU A 136 -20.66 7.68 -8.75
CA LEU A 136 -21.07 8.10 -10.09
C LEU A 136 -22.44 7.51 -10.46
N ARG A 137 -23.40 8.37 -10.84
CA ARG A 137 -24.82 8.04 -10.99
C ARG A 137 -25.18 6.88 -11.92
N ARG A 138 -24.31 6.53 -12.87
CA ARG A 138 -24.49 5.56 -13.96
C ARG A 138 -23.20 4.81 -14.30
N TYR A 139 -22.25 4.74 -13.36
CA TYR A 139 -20.95 4.09 -13.55
C TYR A 139 -20.56 3.16 -12.38
N ALA A 140 -21.56 2.66 -11.64
CA ALA A 140 -21.32 1.85 -10.45
C ALA A 140 -20.85 0.44 -10.80
N TYR A 141 -21.37 -0.17 -11.86
CA TYR A 141 -20.95 -1.51 -12.30
C TYR A 141 -19.50 -1.49 -12.78
N SER A 142 -19.14 -0.46 -13.55
CA SER A 142 -17.78 -0.24 -14.05
C SER A 142 -16.81 0.15 -12.92
N ALA A 143 -17.22 0.99 -11.97
CA ALA A 143 -16.38 1.36 -10.83
C ALA A 143 -15.98 0.13 -9.98
N VAL A 144 -16.96 -0.72 -9.66
CA VAL A 144 -16.72 -1.94 -8.88
C VAL A 144 -16.04 -3.01 -9.73
N GLY A 145 -16.57 -3.32 -10.91
CA GLY A 145 -16.09 -4.39 -11.78
C GLY A 145 -14.71 -4.13 -12.38
N PHE A 146 -14.47 -2.94 -12.95
CA PHE A 146 -13.13 -2.60 -13.48
C PHE A 146 -12.15 -2.25 -12.37
N GLY A 147 -12.63 -1.77 -11.21
CA GLY A 147 -11.81 -1.67 -10.00
C GLY A 147 -11.28 -3.03 -9.57
N LEU A 148 -12.16 -4.03 -9.47
CA LEU A 148 -11.80 -5.42 -9.15
C LEU A 148 -10.84 -6.03 -10.18
N VAL A 149 -11.13 -5.92 -11.49
CA VAL A 149 -10.24 -6.42 -12.55
C VAL A 149 -8.86 -5.75 -12.49
N SER A 150 -8.82 -4.43 -12.29
CA SER A 150 -7.56 -3.68 -12.15
C SER A 150 -6.77 -4.16 -10.92
N ALA A 151 -7.46 -4.37 -9.80
CA ALA A 151 -6.85 -4.89 -8.57
C ALA A 151 -6.31 -6.32 -8.75
N CYS A 152 -7.07 -7.23 -9.36
CA CYS A 152 -6.65 -8.62 -9.58
C CYS A 152 -5.45 -8.73 -10.55
N VAL A 153 -5.39 -7.92 -11.60
CA VAL A 153 -4.22 -7.88 -12.50
C VAL A 153 -3.02 -7.25 -11.80
N ALA A 154 -3.22 -6.13 -11.10
CA ALA A 154 -2.17 -5.44 -10.35
C ALA A 154 -1.57 -6.33 -9.25
N THR A 155 -2.39 -7.09 -8.51
CA THR A 155 -1.91 -8.01 -7.47
C THR A 155 -1.07 -9.11 -8.09
N GLN A 156 -1.55 -9.76 -9.16
CA GLN A 156 -0.79 -10.83 -9.84
C GLN A 156 0.59 -10.35 -10.32
N ILE A 157 0.67 -9.14 -10.89
CA ILE A 157 1.94 -8.53 -11.29
C ILE A 157 2.78 -8.16 -10.06
N GLY A 158 2.16 -7.52 -9.05
CA GLY A 158 2.82 -7.02 -7.84
C GLY A 158 3.52 -8.09 -7.03
N ILE A 159 2.91 -9.28 -6.89
CA ILE A 159 3.53 -10.45 -6.27
C ILE A 159 4.89 -10.73 -6.93
N VAL A 160 4.96 -10.73 -8.26
CA VAL A 160 6.19 -11.01 -9.02
C VAL A 160 7.15 -9.81 -9.01
N SER A 161 6.66 -8.60 -9.25
CA SER A 161 7.48 -7.37 -9.27
C SER A 161 8.20 -7.12 -7.95
N MET A 162 7.56 -7.41 -6.81
CA MET A 162 8.20 -7.27 -5.51
C MET A 162 9.31 -8.30 -5.28
N GLN A 163 9.20 -9.51 -5.83
CA GLN A 163 10.28 -10.51 -5.78
C GLN A 163 11.46 -10.11 -6.69
N VAL A 164 11.18 -9.45 -7.83
CA VAL A 164 12.22 -8.85 -8.67
C VAL A 164 12.96 -7.73 -7.93
N VAL A 165 12.26 -6.88 -7.17
CA VAL A 165 12.89 -5.85 -6.32
C VAL A 165 13.85 -6.46 -5.31
N ASP A 166 13.45 -7.49 -4.56
CA ASP A 166 14.32 -8.14 -3.58
C ASP A 166 15.60 -8.70 -4.24
N ARG A 167 15.46 -9.31 -5.42
CA ARG A 167 16.60 -9.85 -6.20
C ARG A 167 17.51 -8.75 -6.74
N VAL A 168 16.96 -7.65 -7.25
CA VAL A 168 17.71 -6.48 -7.73
C VAL A 168 18.46 -5.82 -6.58
N HIS A 169 17.83 -5.65 -5.42
CA HIS A 169 18.49 -5.12 -4.23
C HIS A 169 19.62 -6.05 -3.75
N CYS A 170 19.39 -7.35 -3.71
CA CYS A 170 20.42 -8.32 -3.34
C CYS A 170 21.62 -8.33 -4.31
N SER A 171 21.41 -8.03 -5.60
CA SER A 171 22.51 -7.78 -6.55
C SER A 171 23.24 -6.48 -6.23
N TYR A 172 22.51 -5.37 -6.07
CA TYR A 172 23.05 -4.05 -5.71
C TYR A 172 23.93 -4.11 -4.44
N LEU A 173 23.47 -4.80 -3.40
CA LEU A 173 24.23 -5.04 -2.18
C LEU A 173 25.52 -5.84 -2.45
N LYS A 174 25.45 -6.93 -3.23
CA LYS A 174 26.64 -7.71 -3.61
C LYS A 174 27.64 -6.93 -4.45
N ASP A 175 27.19 -5.97 -5.25
CA ASP A 175 28.06 -5.12 -6.06
C ASP A 175 28.71 -4.01 -5.21
N MET A 176 27.99 -3.44 -4.23
CA MET A 176 28.57 -2.57 -3.19
C MET A 176 29.69 -3.30 -2.41
N LEU A 177 29.49 -4.57 -2.07
CA LEU A 177 30.47 -5.43 -1.39
C LEU A 177 31.71 -5.78 -2.23
N ARG A 178 31.66 -5.53 -3.55
CA ARG A 178 32.76 -5.77 -4.52
C ARG A 178 33.45 -4.48 -4.97
N ALA A 179 33.00 -3.31 -4.50
CA ALA A 179 33.65 -2.04 -4.81
C ALA A 179 35.12 -2.05 -4.32
N PRO A 180 36.05 -1.35 -5.00
CA PRO A 180 37.49 -1.40 -4.68
C PRO A 180 37.81 -0.91 -3.25
N ASP A 181 36.92 -0.14 -2.64
CA ASP A 181 37.01 0.34 -1.26
C ASP A 181 36.70 -0.75 -0.21
N PHE A 182 36.26 -1.94 -0.62
CA PHE A 182 35.95 -3.06 0.26
C PHE A 182 36.57 -4.36 -0.25
N SER A 183 37.55 -4.89 0.51
CA SER A 183 38.06 -6.24 0.29
C SER A 183 37.34 -7.22 1.21
N LEU A 184 36.57 -8.15 0.62
CA LEU A 184 35.94 -9.23 1.39
C LEU A 184 37.02 -10.24 1.81
N ASN A 185 37.36 -10.25 3.10
CA ASN A 185 38.15 -11.31 3.70
C ASN A 185 37.26 -12.55 3.83
N LYS A 186 37.15 -13.28 2.71
CA LYS A 186 36.48 -14.59 2.62
C LYS A 186 37.20 -15.56 3.56
N ILE A 187 36.76 -15.63 4.81
CA ILE A 187 36.98 -16.83 5.63
C ILE A 187 36.37 -17.97 4.83
N PRO A 188 37.14 -19.00 4.44
CA PRO A 188 36.56 -20.10 3.71
C PRO A 188 35.57 -20.82 4.64
N LEU A 189 34.55 -21.46 4.06
CA LEU A 189 33.77 -22.48 4.75
C LEU A 189 34.60 -23.78 4.84
N THR A 190 35.84 -23.67 5.32
CA THR A 190 36.80 -24.75 5.54
C THR A 190 36.56 -25.39 6.90
N PRO A 191 36.75 -26.71 7.03
CA PRO A 191 37.07 -27.31 8.33
C PRO A 191 38.27 -26.59 8.97
N CYS A 192 38.38 -26.62 10.30
CA CYS A 192 39.57 -26.12 10.98
C CYS A 192 40.85 -26.71 10.35
N PRO A 193 41.89 -25.90 10.06
CA PRO A 193 43.17 -26.45 9.63
C PRO A 193 43.79 -27.25 10.79
N ASP A 194 44.27 -28.47 10.50
CA ASP A 194 44.69 -29.51 11.47
C ASP A 194 45.92 -29.17 12.36
N TYR A 195 46.33 -27.91 12.45
CA TYR A 195 47.52 -27.49 13.21
C TYR A 195 47.20 -27.03 14.63
N ALA A 196 46.73 -27.97 15.44
CA ALA A 196 46.84 -27.87 16.89
C ALA A 196 48.30 -28.13 17.31
N GLY A 197 49.02 -27.06 17.71
CA GLY A 197 50.40 -27.19 18.20
C GLY A 197 50.47 -28.04 19.49
N PRO A 198 51.61 -28.69 19.79
CA PRO A 198 51.71 -29.77 20.78
C PRO A 198 51.41 -29.39 22.26
N ASN A 199 51.13 -28.12 22.56
CA ASN A 199 50.80 -27.63 23.90
C ASN A 199 49.33 -27.25 24.11
N SER A 200 48.43 -27.44 23.12
CA SER A 200 46.99 -27.33 23.35
C SER A 200 46.43 -28.64 23.90
N GLY A 201 46.03 -28.63 25.18
CA GLY A 201 45.39 -29.79 25.83
C GLY A 201 44.21 -30.32 25.01
N GLY A 202 44.22 -31.62 24.73
CA GLY A 202 43.46 -32.22 23.64
C GLY A 202 41.94 -32.07 23.73
N LEU A 203 41.42 -31.03 23.08
CA LEU A 203 40.04 -30.95 22.61
C LEU A 203 40.05 -31.17 21.08
N PRO A 204 39.61 -32.33 20.57
CA PRO A 204 39.41 -32.49 19.14
C PRO A 204 38.36 -31.49 18.65
N CYS A 205 38.54 -30.91 17.46
CA CYS A 205 37.67 -29.85 16.92
C CYS A 205 36.20 -30.30 16.87
N ARG A 206 35.42 -29.96 17.91
CA ARG A 206 34.00 -30.30 18.04
C ARG A 206 33.06 -29.09 17.92
N GLU A 207 33.61 -27.91 17.67
CA GLU A 207 32.91 -26.64 17.65
C GLU A 207 33.49 -25.70 16.58
N SER A 208 32.68 -24.73 16.14
CA SER A 208 33.07 -23.57 15.30
C SER A 208 33.23 -23.80 13.78
N PHE A 209 32.11 -23.90 13.06
CA PHE A 209 31.99 -23.08 11.85
C PHE A 209 31.73 -21.62 12.28
N VAL A 210 32.35 -20.64 11.61
CA VAL A 210 32.18 -19.21 11.93
C VAL A 210 31.99 -18.43 10.64
N TYR A 211 30.74 -18.09 10.33
CA TYR A 211 30.45 -17.09 9.30
C TYR A 211 30.47 -15.70 9.95
N THR A 212 31.64 -15.07 9.95
CA THR A 212 31.75 -13.63 10.23
C THR A 212 32.03 -12.91 8.92
N CYS A 213 31.16 -11.98 8.54
CA CYS A 213 31.50 -11.13 7.41
C CYS A 213 32.59 -10.15 7.83
N LYS A 214 33.76 -10.26 7.21
CA LYS A 214 34.89 -9.34 7.45
C LYS A 214 35.22 -8.63 6.15
N TRP A 215 34.99 -7.33 6.12
CA TRP A 215 35.42 -6.44 5.05
C TRP A 215 36.49 -5.49 5.61
N THR A 216 37.51 -5.20 4.80
CA THR A 216 38.55 -4.20 5.15
C THR A 216 38.44 -2.98 4.24
N SER A 217 38.28 -1.80 4.86
CA SER A 217 38.32 -0.50 4.21
C SER A 217 39.75 0.07 4.20
N PRO A 218 40.17 0.81 3.14
CA PRO A 218 41.45 1.52 3.10
C PRO A 218 41.71 2.46 4.28
N THR A 219 40.66 3.01 4.91
CA THR A 219 40.78 4.04 5.95
C THR A 219 40.63 3.51 7.38
N GLN A 220 40.00 2.34 7.58
CA GLN A 220 39.82 1.73 8.90
C GLN A 220 39.87 0.19 8.83
N ARG A 221 40.69 -0.39 9.72
CA ARG A 221 40.94 -1.83 9.81
C ARG A 221 39.90 -2.54 10.69
N TRP A 222 38.63 -2.48 10.29
CA TRP A 222 37.54 -3.13 11.01
C TRP A 222 37.68 -4.65 10.97
N THR A 223 37.97 -5.27 12.12
CA THR A 223 37.31 -6.53 12.45
C THR A 223 35.85 -6.21 12.74
N ALA A 224 34.91 -7.04 12.29
CA ALA A 224 33.51 -6.92 12.70
C ALA A 224 33.46 -6.77 14.23
N PRO A 225 32.88 -5.68 14.77
CA PRO A 225 32.89 -5.42 16.20
C PRO A 225 32.18 -6.57 16.93
N PRO A 226 32.54 -6.85 18.19
CA PRO A 226 31.79 -7.79 19.00
C PRO A 226 30.33 -7.30 19.13
N LEU A 227 29.37 -8.22 19.34
CA LEU A 227 27.92 -7.95 19.30
C LEU A 227 27.44 -6.86 20.30
N ASP A 228 28.31 -6.46 21.21
CA ASP A 228 28.15 -5.50 22.29
C ASP A 228 28.62 -4.06 21.93
N GLU A 229 29.28 -3.83 20.78
CA GLU A 229 29.74 -2.50 20.32
C GLU A 229 29.06 -2.04 19.01
N ILE A 230 27.74 -2.21 18.89
CA ILE A 230 27.03 -1.90 17.63
C ILE A 230 26.81 -0.39 17.45
N GLN A 231 27.73 0.26 16.72
CA GLN A 231 27.44 1.46 15.93
C GLN A 231 27.22 1.09 14.46
N ASP A 232 26.07 0.48 14.14
CA ASP A 232 25.66 0.28 12.74
C ASP A 232 25.27 1.62 12.10
N ASP A 233 26.15 2.16 11.27
CA ASP A 233 25.72 3.06 10.21
C ASP A 233 24.93 2.29 9.13
N PHE A 234 24.15 3.01 8.31
CA PHE A 234 23.29 2.39 7.30
C PHE A 234 24.08 1.59 6.25
N GLY A 235 25.28 2.05 5.90
CA GLY A 235 26.17 1.38 4.95
C GLY A 235 26.74 0.09 5.53
N ALA A 236 27.11 0.08 6.81
CA ALA A 236 27.51 -1.14 7.53
C ALA A 236 26.38 -2.17 7.56
N ARG A 237 25.12 -1.74 7.82
CA ARG A 237 23.95 -2.63 7.71
C ARG A 237 23.79 -3.20 6.30
N GLN A 238 23.86 -2.35 5.26
CA GLN A 238 23.79 -2.80 3.86
C GLN A 238 24.93 -3.77 3.49
N LEU A 239 26.16 -3.54 3.96
CA LEU A 239 27.27 -4.46 3.77
C LEU A 239 27.01 -5.81 4.44
N ARG A 240 26.55 -5.84 5.70
CA ARG A 240 26.21 -7.11 6.38
C ARG A 240 25.06 -7.84 5.68
N GLN A 241 24.04 -7.13 5.18
CA GLN A 241 23.00 -7.69 4.31
C GLN A 241 23.58 -8.26 3.00
N ALA A 242 24.55 -7.59 2.39
CA ALA A 242 25.26 -8.07 1.20
C ALA A 242 25.99 -9.41 1.45
N CYS A 243 26.55 -9.58 2.65
CA CYS A 243 27.17 -10.82 3.08
C CYS A 243 26.14 -11.96 3.11
N TYR A 244 24.96 -11.73 3.71
CA TYR A 244 23.86 -12.70 3.69
C TYR A 244 23.37 -13.03 2.27
N CYS A 245 23.43 -12.09 1.35
CA CYS A 245 23.21 -12.31 -0.09
C CYS A 245 24.28 -13.22 -0.75
N ASP A 246 25.57 -13.03 -0.46
CA ASP A 246 26.66 -13.92 -0.96
C ASP A 246 26.60 -15.32 -0.31
N LEU A 247 26.24 -15.38 0.97
CA LEU A 247 26.00 -16.62 1.70
C LEU A 247 24.81 -17.41 1.12
N TRP A 248 23.72 -16.75 0.73
CA TRP A 248 22.59 -17.43 0.11
C TRP A 248 22.99 -18.11 -1.21
N ASP A 249 23.74 -17.41 -2.07
CA ASP A 249 24.27 -17.99 -3.32
C ASP A 249 25.09 -19.27 -3.05
N ARG A 250 25.89 -19.29 -1.97
CA ARG A 250 26.68 -20.47 -1.55
C ARG A 250 25.82 -21.60 -1.01
N ILE A 251 24.78 -21.31 -0.22
CA ILE A 251 23.83 -22.31 0.30
C ILE A 251 23.07 -22.97 -0.87
N VAL A 252 22.71 -22.19 -1.90
CA VAL A 252 22.08 -22.72 -3.12
C VAL A 252 23.04 -23.63 -3.89
N GLN A 253 24.32 -23.27 -3.99
CA GLN A 253 25.36 -24.09 -4.63
C GLN A 253 25.70 -25.37 -3.84
N ASN A 254 25.74 -25.30 -2.50
CA ASN A 254 26.02 -26.42 -1.62
C ASN A 254 24.98 -26.53 -0.50
N LYS A 255 23.89 -27.26 -0.77
CA LYS A 255 22.77 -27.45 0.17
C LYS A 255 23.16 -28.10 1.49
N THR A 256 24.30 -28.79 1.55
CA THR A 256 24.87 -29.35 2.78
C THR A 256 25.10 -28.26 3.84
N LEU A 257 25.38 -27.02 3.43
CA LEU A 257 25.53 -25.87 4.33
C LEU A 257 24.25 -25.59 5.14
N ALA A 258 23.06 -25.76 4.55
CA ALA A 258 21.80 -25.58 5.28
C ALA A 258 21.50 -26.70 6.28
N ILE A 259 22.14 -27.87 6.14
CA ILE A 259 22.04 -28.99 7.07
C ILE A 259 23.07 -28.83 8.20
N LEU A 260 24.29 -28.40 7.87
CA LEU A 260 25.38 -28.21 8.82
C LEU A 260 25.25 -26.94 9.66
N GLN A 261 24.64 -25.89 9.12
CA GLN A 261 24.51 -24.56 9.74
C GLN A 261 23.05 -24.05 9.62
N PRO A 262 22.08 -24.70 10.30
CA PRO A 262 20.66 -24.43 10.11
C PRO A 262 20.24 -23.04 10.58
N ARG A 263 20.81 -22.47 11.66
CA ARG A 263 20.49 -21.10 12.09
C ARG A 263 21.08 -20.06 11.15
N LEU A 264 22.32 -20.24 10.70
CA LEU A 264 22.94 -19.33 9.74
C LEU A 264 22.17 -19.32 8.41
N ALA A 265 21.77 -20.50 7.92
CA ALA A 265 20.92 -20.61 6.73
C ALA A 265 19.51 -20.04 6.95
N HIS A 266 18.98 -20.12 8.17
CA HIS A 266 17.73 -19.45 8.54
C HIS A 266 17.87 -17.92 8.52
N GLN A 267 18.93 -17.35 9.10
CA GLN A 267 19.16 -15.91 9.07
C GLN A 267 19.36 -15.40 7.64
N ALA A 268 20.10 -16.14 6.81
CA ALA A 268 20.23 -15.84 5.39
C ALA A 268 18.86 -15.84 4.67
N LEU A 269 17.99 -16.81 4.96
CA LEU A 269 16.62 -16.87 4.42
C LEU A 269 15.76 -15.69 4.89
N LEU A 270 15.88 -15.26 6.16
CA LEU A 270 15.16 -14.10 6.69
C LEU A 270 15.61 -12.81 5.99
N VAL A 271 16.92 -12.55 5.92
CA VAL A 271 17.47 -11.33 5.32
C VAL A 271 17.12 -11.22 3.83
N THR A 272 17.22 -12.34 3.10
CA THR A 272 17.05 -12.37 1.64
C THR A 272 15.62 -12.62 1.16
N GLY A 273 14.77 -13.19 2.01
CA GLY A 273 13.36 -13.49 1.73
C GLY A 273 13.11 -14.53 0.62
N HIS A 274 14.12 -15.29 0.19
CA HIS A 274 14.05 -16.17 -0.99
C HIS A 274 14.77 -17.51 -0.81
N GLN A 275 14.35 -18.53 -1.58
CA GLN A 275 14.93 -19.88 -1.54
C GLN A 275 15.90 -20.21 -2.70
N ASP A 276 15.97 -19.41 -3.77
CA ASP A 276 16.90 -19.61 -4.91
C ASP A 276 17.09 -18.29 -5.69
N PHE A 277 18.30 -17.72 -5.72
CA PHE A 277 18.62 -16.52 -6.52
C PHE A 277 19.19 -16.82 -7.91
N ASN A 278 19.53 -18.07 -8.20
CA ASN A 278 20.09 -18.47 -9.50
C ASN A 278 18.98 -18.70 -10.54
N LYS A 279 17.77 -19.04 -10.08
CA LYS A 279 16.58 -19.14 -10.93
C LYS A 279 15.74 -17.85 -10.89
N ILE A 280 14.86 -17.71 -11.87
CA ILE A 280 13.80 -16.68 -11.85
C ILE A 280 12.63 -17.14 -10.96
N SER A 281 12.60 -18.43 -10.57
CA SER A 281 11.53 -19.03 -9.78
C SER A 281 11.65 -18.76 -8.27
N PHE A 282 10.57 -18.28 -7.66
CA PHE A 282 10.44 -18.18 -6.20
C PHE A 282 9.32 -19.08 -5.66
N SER A 283 9.31 -19.29 -4.34
CA SER A 283 8.26 -20.01 -3.66
C SER A 283 7.20 -19.04 -3.15
N LEU A 284 5.93 -19.28 -3.50
CA LEU A 284 4.80 -18.45 -3.13
C LEU A 284 4.45 -18.70 -1.65
N SER A 285 4.80 -17.73 -0.81
CA SER A 285 4.32 -17.61 0.56
C SER A 285 3.17 -16.60 0.65
N PHE A 286 2.44 -16.66 1.75
CA PHE A 286 1.43 -15.68 2.13
C PHE A 286 1.96 -14.23 2.15
N MET A 287 3.24 -14.02 2.49
CA MET A 287 3.86 -12.68 2.52
C MET A 287 3.96 -12.08 1.12
N ASN A 288 4.31 -12.90 0.12
CA ASN A 288 4.41 -12.44 -1.27
C ASN A 288 3.05 -11.99 -1.81
N VAL A 289 1.95 -12.64 -1.36
CA VAL A 289 0.59 -12.22 -1.69
C VAL A 289 0.27 -10.84 -1.11
N ILE A 290 0.63 -10.58 0.15
CA ILE A 290 0.46 -9.25 0.75
C ILE A 290 1.32 -8.20 0.02
N ASP A 291 2.58 -8.51 -0.32
CA ASP A 291 3.45 -7.61 -1.10
C ASP A 291 2.75 -7.13 -2.38
N GLY A 292 2.08 -8.04 -3.09
CA GLY A 292 1.28 -7.73 -4.28
C GLY A 292 0.00 -6.93 -4.01
N ILE A 293 -0.66 -7.16 -2.87
CA ILE A 293 -1.85 -6.39 -2.47
C ILE A 293 -1.45 -4.94 -2.11
N TYR A 294 -0.33 -4.71 -1.41
CA TYR A 294 0.18 -3.35 -1.19
C TYR A 294 0.60 -2.67 -2.49
N ALA A 295 1.28 -3.40 -3.40
CA ALA A 295 1.61 -2.88 -4.73
C ALA A 295 0.37 -2.52 -5.58
N THR A 296 -0.80 -3.05 -5.24
CA THR A 296 -2.07 -2.73 -5.89
C THR A 296 -2.70 -1.42 -5.39
N VAL A 297 -2.38 -0.97 -4.17
CA VAL A 297 -2.91 0.29 -3.62
C VAL A 297 -2.62 1.51 -4.50
N PRO A 298 -1.37 1.81 -4.91
CA PRO A 298 -1.10 2.96 -5.78
C PRO A 298 -1.78 2.85 -7.15
N VAL A 299 -2.06 1.64 -7.64
CA VAL A 299 -2.86 1.42 -8.86
C VAL A 299 -4.30 1.85 -8.65
N MET A 300 -4.91 1.44 -7.55
CA MET A 300 -6.30 1.79 -7.21
C MET A 300 -6.47 3.29 -6.91
N ILE A 301 -5.47 3.90 -6.28
CA ILE A 301 -5.35 5.35 -6.12
C ILE A 301 -5.34 6.04 -7.49
N SER A 302 -4.48 5.57 -8.40
CA SER A 302 -4.38 6.13 -9.76
C SER A 302 -5.66 5.90 -10.59
N PHE A 303 -6.30 4.74 -10.44
CA PHE A 303 -7.58 4.40 -11.06
C PHE A 303 -8.68 5.40 -10.69
N GLY A 304 -8.74 5.85 -9.43
CA GLY A 304 -9.66 6.90 -8.99
C GLY A 304 -9.51 8.23 -9.75
N VAL A 305 -8.32 8.54 -10.28
CA VAL A 305 -8.14 9.73 -11.12
C VAL A 305 -8.79 9.52 -12.48
N VAL A 306 -8.60 8.37 -13.11
CA VAL A 306 -9.03 8.05 -14.49
C VAL A 306 -10.43 7.42 -14.60
N LEU A 307 -11.07 7.13 -13.46
CA LEU A 307 -12.41 6.55 -13.35
C LEU A 307 -13.41 7.22 -14.31
N GLY A 308 -14.13 6.39 -15.08
CA GLY A 308 -15.14 6.83 -16.04
C GLY A 308 -14.62 7.28 -17.41
N LYS A 309 -13.30 7.40 -17.59
CA LYS A 309 -12.67 7.97 -18.80
C LYS A 309 -11.81 6.99 -19.59
N MET A 310 -11.40 5.88 -18.99
CA MET A 310 -10.58 4.83 -19.61
C MET A 310 -11.35 3.53 -19.80
N THR A 311 -11.07 2.83 -20.90
CA THR A 311 -11.57 1.47 -21.18
C THR A 311 -10.76 0.41 -20.41
N PRO A 312 -11.29 -0.80 -20.19
CA PRO A 312 -10.54 -1.90 -19.53
C PRO A 312 -9.18 -2.20 -20.18
N ILE A 313 -9.09 -2.08 -21.50
CA ILE A 313 -7.85 -2.28 -22.26
C ILE A 313 -6.82 -1.15 -22.07
N GLN A 314 -7.25 0.05 -21.67
CA GLN A 314 -6.35 1.11 -21.21
C GLN A 314 -5.90 0.90 -19.75
N LEU A 315 -6.81 0.42 -18.89
CA LEU A 315 -6.57 0.23 -17.45
C LEU A 315 -5.52 -0.86 -17.15
N VAL A 316 -5.44 -1.91 -17.96
CA VAL A 316 -4.46 -2.99 -17.78
C VAL A 316 -3.00 -2.53 -17.95
N PRO A 317 -2.56 -1.96 -19.09
CA PRO A 317 -1.18 -1.46 -19.22
C PRO A 317 -0.88 -0.29 -18.28
N PHE A 318 -1.89 0.55 -17.96
CA PHE A 318 -1.80 1.58 -16.93
C PHE A 318 -1.46 0.98 -15.56
N GLY A 319 -2.16 -0.09 -15.14
CA GLY A 319 -1.91 -0.79 -13.88
C GLY A 319 -0.57 -1.52 -13.85
N ILE A 320 -0.21 -2.24 -14.92
CA ILE A 320 1.09 -2.93 -15.02
C ILE A 320 2.25 -1.93 -14.87
N LEU A 321 2.21 -0.81 -15.60
CA LEU A 321 3.25 0.22 -15.52
C LEU A 321 3.29 0.89 -14.13
N ASN A 322 2.13 1.12 -13.51
CA ASN A 322 2.04 1.65 -12.15
C ASN A 322 2.71 0.72 -11.12
N VAL A 323 2.44 -0.58 -11.16
CA VAL A 323 3.06 -1.56 -10.25
C VAL A 323 4.59 -1.60 -10.41
N VAL A 324 5.09 -1.60 -11.65
CA VAL A 324 6.55 -1.60 -11.91
C VAL A 324 7.20 -0.29 -11.43
N ALA A 325 6.54 0.85 -11.67
CA ALA A 325 7.00 2.15 -11.20
C ALA A 325 6.95 2.28 -9.67
N TYR A 326 5.91 1.74 -9.02
CA TYR A 326 5.83 1.62 -7.57
C TYR A 326 6.98 0.79 -7.00
N ALA A 327 7.21 -0.40 -7.57
CA ALA A 327 8.25 -1.33 -7.12
C ALA A 327 9.64 -0.68 -7.20
N PHE A 328 9.93 0.05 -8.29
CA PHE A 328 11.13 0.86 -8.43
C PHE A 328 11.19 2.02 -7.42
N ASN A 329 10.11 2.80 -7.27
CA ASN A 329 10.08 3.93 -6.33
C ASN A 329 10.31 3.49 -4.89
N LEU A 330 9.67 2.40 -4.48
CA LEU A 330 9.83 1.76 -3.18
C LEU A 330 11.29 1.32 -2.96
N TRP A 331 11.85 0.56 -3.92
CA TRP A 331 13.23 0.08 -3.84
C TRP A 331 14.23 1.22 -3.62
N VAL A 332 14.17 2.26 -4.46
CA VAL A 332 15.12 3.38 -4.36
C VAL A 332 14.91 4.15 -3.06
N CYS A 333 13.66 4.51 -2.72
CA CYS A 333 13.41 5.35 -1.56
C CYS A 333 13.69 4.64 -0.24
N THR A 334 13.29 3.37 -0.08
CA THR A 334 13.35 2.71 1.23
C THR A 334 14.48 1.71 1.38
N TYR A 335 14.84 0.94 0.35
CA TYR A 335 15.94 -0.04 0.45
C TYR A 335 17.30 0.60 0.14
N VAL A 336 17.38 1.51 -0.85
CA VAL A 336 18.66 2.16 -1.25
C VAL A 336 18.95 3.40 -0.42
N ILE A 337 17.97 4.29 -0.22
CA ILE A 337 18.12 5.54 0.56
C ILE A 337 17.85 5.33 2.06
N GLY A 338 17.16 4.25 2.45
CA GLY A 338 16.85 3.98 3.86
C GLY A 338 15.75 4.87 4.45
N ALA A 339 14.97 5.57 3.64
CA ALA A 339 13.86 6.38 4.11
C ALA A 339 12.72 5.51 4.68
N TRP A 340 12.07 5.96 5.75
CA TRP A 340 11.05 5.18 6.45
C TRP A 340 9.64 5.47 5.91
N ASP A 341 9.12 4.53 5.13
CA ASP A 341 7.73 4.57 4.64
C ASP A 341 7.12 3.15 4.57
N HIS A 342 7.50 2.32 5.54
CA HIS A 342 7.25 0.87 5.52
C HIS A 342 5.87 0.46 6.05
N THR A 343 5.13 1.33 6.75
CA THR A 343 3.83 1.02 7.35
C THR A 343 2.69 1.00 6.32
N GLY A 344 2.03 2.14 6.07
CA GLY A 344 0.98 2.32 5.05
C GLY A 344 1.46 3.00 3.75
N GLY A 345 2.59 3.72 3.77
CA GLY A 345 3.23 4.35 2.61
C GLY A 345 2.73 5.74 2.21
N CYS A 346 2.88 6.81 3.01
CA CYS A 346 2.46 8.16 2.59
C CYS A 346 3.10 8.57 1.26
N CYS A 347 4.39 8.31 1.07
CA CYS A 347 5.13 8.72 -0.12
C CYS A 347 5.02 7.65 -1.21
N VAL A 348 5.38 6.41 -0.91
CA VAL A 348 5.50 5.33 -1.90
C VAL A 348 4.15 4.81 -2.40
N ASN A 349 3.07 4.91 -1.61
CA ASN A 349 1.72 4.57 -2.05
C ASN A 349 0.90 5.82 -2.37
N HIS A 350 0.67 6.70 -1.39
CA HIS A 350 -0.35 7.75 -1.51
C HIS A 350 0.06 8.91 -2.42
N ILE A 351 1.23 9.53 -2.18
CA ILE A 351 1.75 10.61 -3.02
C ILE A 351 2.08 10.07 -4.43
N PHE A 352 2.85 8.97 -4.51
CA PHE A 352 3.22 8.34 -5.79
C PHE A 352 1.99 8.01 -6.64
N GLY A 353 0.99 7.30 -6.11
CA GLY A 353 -0.22 6.92 -6.83
C GLY A 353 -1.06 8.12 -7.27
N ALA A 354 -1.16 9.17 -6.43
CA ALA A 354 -1.86 10.39 -6.81
C ALA A 354 -1.13 11.13 -7.96
N CYS A 355 0.20 11.26 -7.87
CA CYS A 355 1.02 11.89 -8.92
C CYS A 355 0.97 11.11 -10.24
N PHE A 356 1.06 9.77 -10.19
CA PHE A 356 0.94 8.91 -11.36
C PHE A 356 -0.41 9.09 -12.06
N GLY A 357 -1.51 8.97 -11.31
CA GLY A 357 -2.85 9.10 -11.87
C GLY A 357 -3.10 10.47 -12.50
N ILE A 358 -2.64 11.55 -11.86
CA ILE A 358 -2.80 12.93 -12.37
C ILE A 358 -1.98 13.18 -13.63
N ALA A 359 -0.71 12.76 -13.66
CA ALA A 359 0.12 12.93 -14.86
C ALA A 359 -0.44 12.13 -16.05
N ALA A 360 -0.90 10.90 -15.80
CA ALA A 360 -1.57 10.11 -16.84
C ALA A 360 -2.86 10.79 -17.34
N ALA A 361 -3.70 11.26 -16.42
CA ALA A 361 -4.97 11.92 -16.74
C ALA A 361 -4.80 13.29 -17.44
N ALA A 362 -3.69 13.99 -17.22
CA ALA A 362 -3.33 15.22 -17.93
C ALA A 362 -3.04 14.95 -19.41
N ILE A 363 -2.21 13.93 -19.70
CA ILE A 363 -1.89 13.54 -21.08
C ILE A 363 -3.10 12.90 -21.77
N SER A 364 -3.88 12.07 -21.05
CA SER A 364 -5.08 11.42 -21.57
C SER A 364 -6.36 12.25 -21.40
N TYR A 365 -6.26 13.58 -21.26
CA TYR A 365 -7.40 14.44 -21.00
C TYR A 365 -8.41 14.45 -22.15
N THR A 366 -9.70 14.53 -21.82
CA THR A 366 -10.81 14.78 -22.76
C THR A 366 -11.51 16.06 -22.32
N LYS A 367 -11.49 17.08 -23.18
CA LYS A 367 -12.12 18.39 -22.89
C LYS A 367 -13.60 18.22 -22.56
N GLY A 368 -14.05 18.78 -21.43
CA GLY A 368 -15.44 18.72 -20.97
C GLY A 368 -15.81 17.47 -20.18
N CYS A 369 -14.90 16.50 -20.00
CA CYS A 369 -15.18 15.29 -19.19
C CYS A 369 -15.59 15.61 -17.75
N GLU A 370 -15.20 16.77 -17.23
CA GLU A 370 -15.52 17.34 -15.92
C GLU A 370 -16.92 17.96 -15.83
N THR A 371 -17.52 18.39 -16.95
CA THR A 371 -18.87 18.97 -17.02
C THR A 371 -19.94 17.96 -17.46
N SER A 372 -19.55 16.73 -17.80
CA SER A 372 -20.47 15.65 -18.17
C SER A 372 -21.51 15.40 -17.09
N GLU A 373 -22.78 15.36 -17.49
CA GLU A 373 -23.92 15.10 -16.62
C GLU A 373 -23.84 13.71 -15.97
N ASN A 374 -23.16 12.74 -16.61
CA ASN A 374 -22.86 11.41 -16.05
C ASN A 374 -21.71 11.39 -15.03
N CYS A 375 -20.89 12.46 -14.96
CA CYS A 375 -19.84 12.60 -13.95
C CYS A 375 -20.39 13.01 -12.55
N ARG A 376 -21.70 13.26 -12.44
CA ARG A 376 -22.36 13.64 -11.18
C ARG A 376 -22.71 12.43 -10.32
N SER A 377 -22.85 12.64 -9.02
CA SER A 377 -23.35 11.63 -8.09
C SER A 377 -24.88 11.56 -8.06
N ARG A 378 -25.42 10.57 -7.34
CA ARG A 378 -26.85 10.41 -7.07
C ARG A 378 -27.01 9.72 -5.71
N TYR A 379 -28.01 10.10 -4.93
CA TYR A 379 -28.19 9.69 -3.53
C TYR A 379 -27.96 8.20 -3.22
N HIS A 380 -28.54 7.26 -3.99
CA HIS A 380 -28.33 5.83 -3.75
C HIS A 380 -26.91 5.34 -4.12
N MET A 381 -26.26 5.96 -5.10
CA MET A 381 -24.86 5.70 -5.44
C MET A 381 -23.91 6.30 -4.41
N ASP A 382 -24.29 7.45 -3.83
CA ASP A 382 -23.56 8.06 -2.72
C ASP A 382 -23.62 7.21 -1.44
N ILE A 383 -24.75 6.53 -1.16
CA ILE A 383 -24.86 5.53 -0.09
C ILE A 383 -23.93 4.33 -0.34
N LEU A 384 -23.88 3.82 -1.58
CA LEU A 384 -22.99 2.71 -1.92
C LEU A 384 -21.51 3.10 -1.77
N SER A 385 -21.16 4.33 -2.15
CA SER A 385 -19.84 4.91 -1.93
C SER A 385 -19.50 5.05 -0.44
N LEU A 386 -20.43 5.54 0.38
CA LEU A 386 -20.26 5.58 1.84
C LEU A 386 -20.01 4.20 2.45
N PHE A 387 -20.65 3.14 1.96
CA PHE A 387 -20.38 1.78 2.44
C PHE A 387 -18.92 1.37 2.19
N GLY A 388 -18.38 1.66 0.99
CA GLY A 388 -16.96 1.50 0.70
C GLY A 388 -16.07 2.33 1.62
N THR A 389 -16.40 3.61 1.86
CA THR A 389 -15.69 4.48 2.80
C THR A 389 -15.68 3.92 4.23
N MET A 390 -16.80 3.37 4.71
CA MET A 390 -16.89 2.78 6.05
C MET A 390 -15.99 1.54 6.17
N LEU A 391 -15.94 0.69 5.14
CA LEU A 391 -15.00 -0.44 5.10
C LEU A 391 -13.55 0.03 5.15
N LEU A 392 -13.18 1.07 4.40
CA LEU A 392 -11.84 1.68 4.46
C LEU A 392 -11.54 2.26 5.85
N TRP A 393 -12.50 2.94 6.47
CA TRP A 393 -12.34 3.54 7.79
C TRP A 393 -12.04 2.50 8.88
N VAL A 394 -12.75 1.36 8.90
CA VAL A 394 -12.52 0.29 9.89
C VAL A 394 -11.29 -0.57 9.59
N THR A 395 -10.88 -0.71 8.33
CA THR A 395 -9.70 -1.53 7.94
C THR A 395 -8.39 -0.75 7.89
N TYR A 396 -8.42 0.59 7.93
CA TYR A 396 -7.24 1.44 7.92
C TYR A 396 -6.19 1.11 9.01
N PRO A 397 -6.57 0.86 10.28
CA PRO A 397 -5.61 0.47 11.33
C PRO A 397 -4.79 -0.75 10.96
N SER A 398 -5.40 -1.74 10.31
CA SER A 398 -4.76 -2.98 9.84
C SER A 398 -3.88 -2.75 8.60
N TYR A 399 -4.32 -1.87 7.70
CA TYR A 399 -3.52 -1.46 6.55
C TYR A 399 -2.23 -0.73 6.96
N ASN A 400 -2.27 0.11 8.01
CA ASN A 400 -1.06 0.75 8.51
C ASN A 400 -0.21 -0.18 9.40
N ASN A 401 -0.80 -1.13 10.13
CA ASN A 401 -0.06 -1.94 11.12
C ASN A 401 0.69 -3.16 10.57
N PHE A 402 0.33 -3.69 9.40
CA PHE A 402 0.80 -5.01 8.97
C PHE A 402 2.32 -5.11 8.86
N TYR A 403 2.95 -4.11 8.24
CA TYR A 403 4.41 -4.00 8.09
C TYR A 403 5.06 -3.11 9.16
N ALA A 404 4.31 -2.67 10.17
CA ALA A 404 4.92 -2.07 11.35
C ALA A 404 5.68 -3.16 12.14
N PRO A 405 6.78 -2.84 12.85
CA PRO A 405 7.47 -3.80 13.69
C PRO A 405 6.58 -4.40 14.81
N SER A 406 6.83 -5.63 15.28
CA SER A 406 5.94 -6.44 16.16
C SER A 406 5.41 -5.67 17.36
N PHE A 407 6.36 -5.17 18.14
CA PHE A 407 6.16 -4.38 19.34
C PHE A 407 5.48 -3.02 19.06
N ALA A 408 5.51 -2.53 17.80
CA ALA A 408 4.86 -1.30 17.37
C ALA A 408 3.45 -1.52 16.79
N GLN A 409 3.07 -2.71 16.30
CA GLN A 409 1.82 -2.91 15.54
C GLN A 409 0.57 -2.43 16.29
N LYS A 410 0.49 -2.70 17.59
CA LYS A 410 -0.61 -2.25 18.45
C LYS A 410 -0.66 -0.72 18.56
N ALA A 411 0.50 -0.08 18.73
CA ALA A 411 0.60 1.38 18.74
C ALA A 411 0.21 1.99 17.38
N VAL A 412 0.65 1.38 16.27
CA VAL A 412 0.28 1.80 14.91
C VAL A 412 -1.22 1.71 14.66
N ALA A 413 -1.85 0.61 15.07
CA ALA A 413 -3.29 0.44 14.95
C ALA A 413 -4.04 1.51 15.76
N VAL A 414 -3.67 1.73 17.02
CA VAL A 414 -4.29 2.75 17.90
C VAL A 414 -4.07 4.16 17.37
N ASN A 415 -2.85 4.53 16.98
CA ASN A 415 -2.54 5.85 16.44
C ASN A 415 -3.25 6.11 15.11
N THR A 416 -3.35 5.10 14.23
CA THR A 416 -4.15 5.20 13.00
C THR A 416 -5.64 5.36 13.31
N PHE A 417 -6.17 4.61 14.29
CA PHE A 417 -7.58 4.73 14.71
C PHE A 417 -7.91 6.12 15.28
N LEU A 418 -7.04 6.66 16.14
CA LEU A 418 -7.15 8.03 16.64
C LEU A 418 -7.07 9.05 15.49
N ALA A 419 -6.19 8.85 14.51
CA ALA A 419 -6.07 9.74 13.37
C ALA A 419 -7.34 9.76 12.50
N VAL A 420 -7.97 8.61 12.22
CA VAL A 420 -9.25 8.58 11.48
C VAL A 420 -10.45 9.09 12.30
N LEU A 421 -10.44 8.97 13.62
CA LEU A 421 -11.42 9.61 14.50
C LEU A 421 -11.33 11.14 14.43
N ALA A 422 -10.13 11.69 14.60
CA ALA A 422 -9.90 13.14 14.50
C ALA A 422 -10.20 13.67 13.09
N SER A 423 -9.82 12.92 12.06
CA SER A 423 -10.11 13.24 10.67
C SER A 423 -11.60 13.28 10.36
N ALA A 424 -12.39 12.35 10.89
CA ALA A 424 -13.84 12.35 10.75
C ALA A 424 -14.48 13.61 11.36
N VAL A 425 -14.14 13.95 12.61
CA VAL A 425 -14.66 15.14 13.29
C VAL A 425 -14.22 16.43 12.58
N ALA A 426 -12.93 16.58 12.30
CA ALA A 426 -12.39 17.77 11.65
C ALA A 426 -12.98 17.96 10.24
N SER A 427 -13.09 16.89 9.46
CA SER A 427 -13.61 16.98 8.08
C SER A 427 -15.08 17.39 8.04
N LEU A 428 -15.93 16.87 8.94
CA LEU A 428 -17.33 17.27 8.96
C LEU A 428 -17.51 18.72 9.42
N LEU A 429 -16.72 19.17 10.41
CA LEU A 429 -16.70 20.59 10.80
C LEU A 429 -16.28 21.50 9.64
N TYR A 430 -15.16 21.19 8.97
CA TYR A 430 -14.69 21.99 7.84
C TYR A 430 -15.60 21.89 6.60
N SER A 431 -16.28 20.76 6.39
CA SER A 431 -17.31 20.60 5.37
C SER A 431 -18.44 21.62 5.55
N ALA A 432 -18.96 21.76 6.78
CA ALA A 432 -19.94 22.79 7.11
C ALA A 432 -19.38 24.20 6.91
N LEU A 433 -18.14 24.49 7.37
CA LEU A 433 -17.51 25.81 7.22
C LEU A 433 -17.28 26.22 5.76
N PHE A 434 -16.98 25.29 4.86
CA PHE A 434 -16.83 25.57 3.42
C PHE A 434 -18.17 25.70 2.68
N HIS A 435 -19.27 25.20 3.25
CA HIS A 435 -20.59 25.28 2.64
C HIS A 435 -21.33 26.59 3.00
N PRO A 436 -21.83 27.39 2.04
CA PRO A 436 -22.46 28.70 2.30
C PRO A 436 -23.69 28.70 3.23
N LYS A 437 -24.24 27.51 3.54
CA LYS A 437 -25.39 27.32 4.45
C LYS A 437 -25.07 26.39 5.63
N PHE A 438 -23.79 26.20 5.99
CA PHE A 438 -23.35 25.29 7.07
C PHE A 438 -23.91 23.86 6.96
N LYS A 439 -23.98 23.32 5.74
CA LYS A 439 -24.42 21.93 5.48
C LYS A 439 -23.20 21.05 5.19
N LEU A 440 -23.24 19.82 5.66
CA LEU A 440 -22.25 18.80 5.32
C LEU A 440 -22.38 18.42 3.84
N THR A 441 -21.26 18.21 3.17
CA THR A 441 -21.24 17.65 1.80
C THR A 441 -20.89 16.17 1.83
N ILE A 442 -21.61 15.38 1.04
CA ILE A 442 -21.43 13.93 0.98
C ILE A 442 -20.02 13.53 0.54
N THR A 443 -19.39 14.34 -0.32
CA THR A 443 -18.01 14.20 -0.79
C THR A 443 -16.99 14.21 0.35
N ASP A 444 -17.17 15.08 1.34
CA ASP A 444 -16.28 15.13 2.51
C ASP A 444 -16.49 13.90 3.39
N THR A 445 -17.74 13.47 3.57
CA THR A 445 -18.08 12.25 4.32
C THR A 445 -17.54 10.97 3.65
N GLN A 446 -17.47 10.93 2.31
CA GLN A 446 -16.92 9.79 1.56
C GLN A 446 -15.37 9.72 1.56
N ARG A 447 -14.68 10.84 1.77
CA ARG A 447 -13.23 10.95 1.44
C ARG A 447 -12.40 11.55 2.56
N SER A 448 -12.83 12.69 3.08
CA SER A 448 -12.07 13.46 4.05
C SER A 448 -12.04 12.78 5.42
N VAL A 449 -13.11 12.06 5.81
CA VAL A 449 -13.16 11.35 7.11
C VAL A 449 -12.13 10.21 7.27
N ILE A 450 -11.60 9.68 6.17
CA ILE A 450 -10.53 8.66 6.16
C ILE A 450 -9.14 9.24 5.86
N ALA A 451 -9.02 10.54 5.59
CA ALA A 451 -7.76 11.19 5.24
C ALA A 451 -6.72 11.16 6.38
N GLY A 452 -7.15 11.04 7.64
CA GLY A 452 -6.25 10.86 8.78
C GLY A 452 -5.51 9.51 8.76
N GLY A 453 -6.11 8.48 8.17
CA GLY A 453 -5.44 7.21 7.94
C GLY A 453 -4.27 7.37 6.98
N VAL A 454 -4.49 8.12 5.89
CA VAL A 454 -3.48 8.50 4.89
C VAL A 454 -2.35 9.31 5.54
N ALA A 455 -2.68 10.34 6.33
CA ALA A 455 -1.67 11.18 7.00
C ALA A 455 -0.85 10.41 8.06
N MET A 456 -1.36 9.28 8.55
CA MET A 456 -0.68 8.42 9.51
C MET A 456 0.12 7.28 8.84
N SER A 457 0.00 7.10 7.52
CA SER A 457 0.58 5.99 6.73
C SER A 457 2.11 5.84 6.76
N SER A 458 2.90 6.79 7.27
CA SER A 458 4.36 6.58 7.48
C SER A 458 4.76 6.52 8.95
N ASN A 459 4.04 7.25 9.80
CA ASN A 459 4.57 7.75 11.08
C ASN A 459 3.88 7.16 12.31
N ALA A 460 2.89 6.30 12.12
CA ALA A 460 2.08 5.73 13.19
C ALA A 460 2.91 5.12 14.33
N ASN A 461 4.08 4.56 14.01
CA ASN A 461 5.04 3.93 14.91
C ASN A 461 5.95 4.92 15.65
N LEU A 462 6.02 6.17 15.16
CA LEU A 462 6.84 7.27 15.70
C LEU A 462 6.06 8.16 16.68
N VAL A 463 4.76 7.89 16.88
CA VAL A 463 3.89 8.72 17.72
C VAL A 463 3.77 8.08 19.11
N SER A 464 4.48 8.64 20.09
CA SER A 464 4.43 8.27 21.51
C SER A 464 3.19 8.78 22.26
N ASP A 465 2.62 9.88 21.79
CA ASP A 465 1.62 10.66 22.52
C ASP A 465 0.34 10.77 21.70
N PRO A 466 -0.80 10.22 22.18
CA PRO A 466 -2.06 10.12 21.43
C PRO A 466 -2.57 11.42 20.79
N TRP A 467 -2.28 12.57 21.41
CA TRP A 467 -2.71 13.87 20.88
C TRP A 467 -2.01 14.23 19.56
N VAL A 468 -0.79 13.74 19.32
CA VAL A 468 -0.07 13.95 18.05
C VAL A 468 -0.75 13.17 16.92
N ALA A 469 -1.25 11.96 17.22
CA ALA A 469 -2.03 11.17 16.26
C ALA A 469 -3.35 11.87 15.90
N LEU A 470 -4.06 12.41 16.90
CA LEU A 470 -5.25 13.23 16.70
C LEU A 470 -4.94 14.48 15.86
N LEU A 471 -3.84 15.19 16.14
CA LEU A 471 -3.44 16.39 15.40
C LEU A 471 -3.14 16.09 13.93
N ILE A 472 -2.28 15.11 13.64
CA ILE A 472 -1.93 14.72 12.26
C ILE A 472 -3.17 14.25 11.51
N GLY A 473 -4.04 13.47 12.16
CA GLY A 473 -5.29 12.99 11.57
C GLY A 473 -6.28 14.11 11.24
N GLY A 474 -6.47 15.05 12.17
CA GLY A 474 -7.30 16.24 11.98
C GLY A 474 -6.78 17.15 10.86
N LEU A 475 -5.47 17.42 10.83
CA LEU A 475 -4.82 18.18 9.76
C LEU A 475 -4.95 17.48 8.40
N GLY A 476 -4.85 16.14 8.35
CA GLY A 476 -5.12 15.36 7.14
C GLY A 476 -6.56 15.52 6.64
N GLY A 477 -7.54 15.46 7.55
CA GLY A 477 -8.96 15.72 7.23
C GLY A 477 -9.21 17.13 6.70
N MET A 478 -8.64 18.13 7.36
CA MET A 478 -8.69 19.54 6.93
C MET A 478 -8.06 19.76 5.56
N ALA A 479 -6.88 19.18 5.31
CA ALA A 479 -6.18 19.28 4.03
C ALA A 479 -6.98 18.62 2.90
N CYS A 480 -7.67 17.51 3.19
CA CYS A 480 -8.58 16.87 2.23
C CYS A 480 -9.79 17.76 1.90
N CYS A 481 -10.50 18.30 2.90
CA CYS A 481 -11.60 19.25 2.66
C CYS A 481 -11.16 20.49 1.88
N PHE A 482 -10.01 21.09 2.22
CA PHE A 482 -9.44 22.19 1.44
C PHE A 482 -9.15 21.78 -0.02
N GLY A 483 -8.62 20.57 -0.22
CA GLY A 483 -8.44 19.96 -1.53
C GLY A 483 -9.74 19.89 -2.33
N VAL A 484 -10.79 19.32 -1.74
CA VAL A 484 -12.12 19.13 -2.35
C VAL A 484 -12.74 20.47 -2.76
N HIS A 485 -12.76 21.46 -1.85
CA HIS A 485 -13.51 22.71 -2.03
C HIS A 485 -12.76 23.79 -2.79
N LYS A 486 -11.42 23.82 -2.72
CA LYS A 486 -10.58 24.86 -3.32
C LYS A 486 -9.60 24.30 -4.34
N ALA A 487 -8.67 23.43 -3.93
CA ALA A 487 -7.52 23.09 -4.78
C ALA A 487 -7.93 22.32 -6.05
N ARG A 488 -8.87 21.37 -5.95
CA ARG A 488 -9.36 20.59 -7.11
C ARG A 488 -9.91 21.47 -8.24
N ARG A 489 -10.55 22.60 -7.91
CA ARG A 489 -11.03 23.58 -8.90
C ARG A 489 -9.89 24.26 -9.64
N PHE A 490 -8.79 24.57 -8.94
CA PHE A 490 -7.58 25.14 -9.54
C PHE A 490 -6.94 24.18 -10.55
N TRP A 491 -6.79 22.89 -10.21
CA TRP A 491 -6.26 21.86 -11.12
C TRP A 491 -7.09 21.73 -12.41
N GLN A 492 -8.42 21.77 -12.28
CA GLN A 492 -9.35 21.68 -13.40
C GLN A 492 -9.26 22.91 -14.31
N GLN A 493 -9.27 24.12 -13.73
CA GLN A 493 -9.30 25.38 -14.47
C GLN A 493 -7.97 25.72 -15.14
N ASN A 494 -6.84 25.47 -14.47
CA ASN A 494 -5.53 25.99 -14.91
C ASN A 494 -4.63 24.94 -15.57
N LEU A 495 -4.83 23.65 -15.30
CA LEU A 495 -3.95 22.58 -15.77
C LEU A 495 -4.63 21.59 -16.72
N GLN A 496 -5.90 21.80 -17.06
CA GLN A 496 -6.71 20.91 -17.91
C GLN A 496 -6.65 19.45 -17.43
N THR A 497 -6.70 19.26 -16.11
CA THR A 497 -6.69 17.92 -15.49
C THR A 497 -8.02 17.67 -14.80
N HIS A 498 -8.66 16.53 -15.10
CA HIS A 498 -9.85 16.10 -14.37
C HIS A 498 -9.54 14.90 -13.48
N ASP A 499 -9.52 15.14 -12.17
CA ASP A 499 -9.49 14.12 -11.13
C ASP A 499 -10.92 13.71 -10.77
N THR A 500 -11.36 12.49 -11.12
CA THR A 500 -12.77 12.05 -10.94
C THR A 500 -13.12 11.86 -9.45
N VAL A 501 -12.34 11.04 -8.73
CA VAL A 501 -12.55 10.73 -7.31
C VAL A 501 -11.97 11.83 -6.38
N GLY A 502 -11.23 12.82 -6.87
CA GLY A 502 -10.57 13.78 -6.00
C GLY A 502 -9.40 13.15 -5.23
N VAL A 503 -8.68 12.25 -5.90
CA VAL A 503 -7.51 11.51 -5.38
C VAL A 503 -6.42 12.46 -4.88
N THR A 504 -6.22 13.60 -5.55
CA THR A 504 -5.34 14.67 -5.06
C THR A 504 -5.76 15.18 -3.68
N SER A 505 -7.07 15.29 -3.45
CA SER A 505 -7.61 15.77 -2.19
C SER A 505 -7.47 14.72 -1.09
N MET A 506 -7.76 13.45 -1.40
CA MET A 506 -7.75 12.37 -0.41
C MET A 506 -6.37 11.76 -0.15
N HIS A 507 -5.50 11.64 -1.16
CA HIS A 507 -4.21 10.94 -1.06
C HIS A 507 -3.01 11.88 -1.08
N LEU A 508 -2.96 12.84 -2.01
CA LEU A 508 -1.79 13.72 -2.17
C LEU A 508 -1.64 14.69 -0.98
N TYR A 509 -2.64 15.52 -0.66
CA TYR A 509 -2.48 16.49 0.44
C TYR A 509 -2.35 15.84 1.82
N PRO A 510 -3.16 14.84 2.21
CA PRO A 510 -2.98 14.17 3.50
C PRO A 510 -1.68 13.38 3.54
N GLY A 511 -1.24 12.79 2.41
CA GLY A 511 0.08 12.17 2.28
C GLY A 511 1.23 13.17 2.48
N ILE A 512 1.09 14.40 1.98
CA ILE A 512 2.05 15.49 2.23
C ILE A 512 2.05 15.90 3.71
N ILE A 513 0.88 16.01 4.36
CA ILE A 513 0.80 16.26 5.82
C ILE A 513 1.53 15.16 6.60
N GLY A 514 1.30 13.89 6.24
CA GLY A 514 2.01 12.76 6.81
C GLY A 514 3.52 12.83 6.56
N TRP A 515 3.95 13.04 5.33
CA TRP A 515 5.36 13.16 4.97
C TRP A 515 6.09 14.28 5.75
N LEU A 516 5.49 15.48 5.82
CA LEU A 516 6.04 16.61 6.58
C LEU A 516 6.08 16.31 8.09
N ALA A 517 5.02 15.69 8.64
CA ALA A 517 5.03 15.23 10.02
C ALA A 517 6.14 14.19 10.26
N GLY A 518 6.43 13.33 9.28
CA GLY A 518 7.55 12.40 9.31
C GLY A 518 8.89 13.11 9.44
N ILE A 519 9.17 14.11 8.60
CA ILE A 519 10.41 14.91 8.69
C ILE A 519 10.58 15.53 10.09
N ILE A 520 9.50 16.07 10.68
CA ILE A 520 9.52 16.62 12.04
C ILE A 520 9.76 15.52 13.08
N LEU A 521 9.04 14.40 12.99
CA LEU A 521 9.15 13.26 13.91
C LEU A 521 10.50 12.53 13.81
N PHE A 522 11.22 12.66 12.70
CA PHE A 522 12.59 12.17 12.49
C PHE A 522 13.68 13.21 12.83
N SER A 523 13.30 14.42 13.27
CA SER A 523 14.26 15.47 13.66
C SER A 523 15.03 15.10 14.93
N PRO A 524 16.38 15.28 14.98
CA PRO A 524 17.17 15.09 16.20
C PRO A 524 16.65 15.88 17.42
N ASN A 525 15.96 16.99 17.17
CA ASN A 525 15.46 17.91 18.20
C ASN A 525 14.01 17.60 18.65
N TRP A 526 13.38 16.53 18.13
CA TRP A 526 12.02 16.17 18.53
C TRP A 526 11.99 15.65 19.99
N PRO A 527 11.10 16.13 20.88
CA PRO A 527 11.06 15.71 22.28
C PRO A 527 10.95 14.20 22.52
N GLY A 528 10.29 13.46 21.61
CA GLY A 528 10.22 12.00 21.65
C GLY A 528 11.57 11.29 21.47
N PHE A 529 12.59 11.97 20.94
CA PHE A 529 13.98 11.51 20.92
C PHE A 529 14.88 12.14 21.98
N LEU A 530 14.48 13.27 22.58
CA LEU A 530 15.28 13.95 23.60
C LEU A 530 15.07 13.38 25.01
N ASN A 531 13.87 12.90 25.33
CA ASN A 531 13.50 12.58 26.71
C ASN A 531 13.64 11.09 27.07
N GLN A 532 14.87 10.59 27.09
CA GLN A 532 15.24 9.34 27.74
C GLN A 532 16.61 9.45 28.38
N ASN A 533 16.78 8.90 29.59
CA ASN A 533 18.06 8.78 30.31
C ASN A 533 18.97 7.70 29.68
N ALA A 534 19.05 7.66 28.35
CA ALA A 534 20.01 6.86 27.61
C ALA A 534 21.36 7.58 27.69
N ILE A 535 22.27 7.04 28.49
CA ILE A 535 23.64 7.52 28.62
C ILE A 535 24.28 7.54 27.23
N TYR A 536 25.00 8.62 26.90
CA TYR A 536 25.62 8.90 25.60
C TYR A 536 26.68 7.87 25.12
N GLY A 537 26.85 6.74 25.81
CA GLY A 537 27.75 5.64 25.45
C GLY A 537 27.07 4.38 24.90
N ASP A 538 25.73 4.30 24.90
CA ASP A 538 24.99 3.09 24.47
C ASP A 538 23.96 3.44 23.38
N LEU A 539 24.47 3.61 22.15
CA LEU A 539 23.79 4.38 21.09
C LEU A 539 22.74 3.60 20.27
N GLN A 540 22.47 2.34 20.60
CA GLN A 540 21.41 1.54 19.96
C GLN A 540 20.42 0.86 20.91
N SER A 541 20.70 0.77 22.21
CA SER A 541 19.78 0.16 23.19
C SER A 541 18.60 1.07 23.60
N SER A 542 18.58 2.33 23.17
CA SER A 542 17.56 3.32 23.53
C SER A 542 16.18 2.96 22.98
N ARG A 543 15.36 2.31 23.80
CA ARG A 543 14.02 1.88 23.45
C ARG A 543 13.02 3.03 23.48
N TYR A 544 12.33 3.36 22.39
CA TYR A 544 11.20 4.32 22.43
C TYR A 544 10.11 3.85 23.41
N LYS A 545 9.11 4.71 23.69
CA LYS A 545 8.03 4.51 24.69
C LYS A 545 7.25 3.18 24.61
N TYR A 546 7.35 2.43 23.50
CA TYR A 546 6.77 1.09 23.27
C TYR A 546 7.79 -0.07 23.34
N HIS A 547 8.90 0.10 24.07
CA HIS A 547 10.06 -0.80 24.02
C HIS A 547 10.70 -0.98 22.62
N LEU A 548 10.47 0.02 21.77
CA LEU A 548 10.78 0.06 20.35
C LEU A 548 12.31 0.18 20.15
N GLN A 549 13.00 -0.84 19.62
CA GLN A 549 14.41 -0.63 19.26
C GLN A 549 14.46 0.31 18.04
N LEU A 550 15.37 1.28 18.09
CA LEU A 550 15.34 2.40 17.14
C LEU A 550 15.86 1.98 15.76
N ASP A 551 16.76 1.01 15.69
CA ASP A 551 17.33 0.38 14.49
C ASP A 551 16.27 -0.29 13.59
N GLN A 552 15.18 -0.78 14.18
CA GLN A 552 14.06 -1.42 13.49
C GLN A 552 13.15 -0.42 12.75
N ILE A 553 13.43 0.88 12.85
CA ILE A 553 12.69 1.99 12.21
C ILE A 553 13.64 3.00 11.55
N LEU A 554 14.76 3.28 12.21
CA LEU A 554 15.86 4.06 11.69
C LEU A 554 16.84 3.13 10.99
N ASN A 555 16.86 3.23 9.67
CA ASN A 555 17.96 2.69 8.88
C ASN A 555 19.27 3.46 9.10
N HIS A 556 19.19 4.71 9.60
CA HIS A 556 20.31 5.63 9.75
C HIS A 556 20.61 5.98 11.21
N ASN A 557 21.81 6.50 11.48
CA ASN A 557 22.27 6.86 12.82
C ASN A 557 21.37 7.87 13.54
N ARG A 558 21.22 7.69 14.87
CA ARG A 558 20.48 8.61 15.75
C ARG A 558 21.27 9.91 15.92
N GLY A 559 20.57 11.04 15.95
CA GLY A 559 21.15 12.36 16.29
C GLY A 559 21.93 13.05 15.18
N THR A 560 22.47 12.34 14.19
CA THR A 560 23.19 12.89 13.02
C THR A 560 22.27 13.63 12.03
N GLY A 561 20.95 13.43 12.14
CA GLY A 561 19.97 13.98 11.21
C GLY A 561 19.89 13.24 9.87
N ASP A 562 20.61 12.13 9.70
CA ASP A 562 20.66 11.35 8.46
C ASP A 562 19.29 10.79 8.07
N ALA A 563 18.56 10.22 9.05
CA ALA A 563 17.18 9.76 8.86
C ALA A 563 16.24 10.90 8.43
N MET A 564 16.38 12.10 9.02
CA MET A 564 15.62 13.28 8.62
C MET A 564 15.94 13.69 7.16
N ARG A 565 17.20 13.61 6.72
CA ARG A 565 17.59 13.89 5.32
C ARG A 565 17.04 12.85 4.35
N ALA A 566 17.11 11.56 4.68
CA ALA A 566 16.46 10.50 3.90
C ALA A 566 14.96 10.76 3.73
N GLN A 567 14.29 11.20 4.81
CA GLN A 567 12.88 11.59 4.78
C GLN A 567 12.61 12.90 4.02
N ILE A 568 13.57 13.82 3.91
CA ILE A 568 13.43 14.98 3.01
C ILE A 568 13.47 14.55 1.53
N TYR A 569 14.22 13.51 1.18
CA TYR A 569 14.38 13.06 -0.22
C TYR A 569 13.21 12.21 -0.75
N ILE A 570 12.64 11.31 0.06
CA ILE A 570 11.59 10.36 -0.37
C ILE A 570 10.34 11.03 -0.99
N GLY A 571 9.92 12.18 -0.46
CA GLY A 571 8.75 12.92 -0.93
C GLY A 571 8.92 13.41 -2.39
N PRO A 572 9.90 14.30 -2.66
CA PRO A 572 10.22 14.75 -4.02
C PRO A 572 10.51 13.61 -4.99
N MET A 573 11.18 12.53 -4.54
CA MET A 573 11.46 11.37 -5.40
C MET A 573 10.18 10.60 -5.76
N SER A 574 9.26 10.40 -4.81
CA SER A 574 7.96 9.75 -5.08
C SER A 574 7.08 10.60 -5.99
N VAL A 575 7.10 11.93 -5.85
CA VAL A 575 6.45 12.87 -6.77
C VAL A 575 7.07 12.75 -8.17
N ALA A 576 8.39 12.83 -8.29
CA ALA A 576 9.08 12.79 -9.59
C ALA A 576 8.85 11.46 -10.32
N THR A 577 9.04 10.32 -9.65
CA THR A 577 8.80 8.99 -10.22
C THR A 577 7.34 8.84 -10.64
N GLY A 578 6.39 9.27 -9.81
CA GLY A 578 4.95 9.26 -10.13
C GLY A 578 4.62 10.10 -11.36
N LEU A 579 5.06 11.36 -11.42
CA LEU A 579 4.78 12.25 -12.55
C LEU A 579 5.39 11.75 -13.86
N VAL A 580 6.65 11.28 -13.84
CA VAL A 580 7.33 10.78 -15.05
C VAL A 580 6.66 9.51 -15.56
N THR A 581 6.44 8.51 -14.70
CA THR A 581 5.88 7.22 -15.11
C THR A 581 4.39 7.32 -15.43
N GLY A 582 3.64 8.19 -14.74
CA GLY A 582 2.26 8.53 -15.09
C GLY A 582 2.16 9.24 -16.46
N THR A 583 3.09 10.14 -16.79
CA THR A 583 3.15 10.75 -18.13
C THR A 583 3.32 9.68 -19.21
N ILE A 584 4.22 8.70 -19.00
CA ILE A 584 4.39 7.55 -19.91
C ILE A 584 3.10 6.72 -20.01
N ALA A 585 2.43 6.45 -18.88
CA ALA A 585 1.16 5.73 -18.86
C ALA A 585 0.06 6.46 -19.67
N GLY A 586 -0.02 7.79 -19.54
CA GLY A 586 -0.91 8.62 -20.34
C GLY A 586 -0.59 8.60 -21.83
N LEU A 587 0.70 8.65 -22.20
CA LEU A 587 1.16 8.53 -23.59
C LEU A 587 0.81 7.17 -24.21
N ILE A 588 0.87 6.07 -23.44
CA ILE A 588 0.40 4.75 -23.87
C ILE A 588 -1.14 4.76 -24.00
N ALA A 589 -1.85 5.29 -23.01
CA ALA A 589 -3.31 5.30 -22.98
C ALA A 589 -3.93 6.06 -24.17
N ILE A 590 -3.32 7.14 -24.67
CA ILE A 590 -3.81 7.86 -25.86
C ILE A 590 -3.58 7.13 -27.20
N LYS A 591 -2.71 6.11 -27.24
CA LYS A 591 -2.49 5.27 -28.42
C LYS A 591 -3.47 4.10 -28.52
N ILE A 592 -4.12 3.75 -27.41
CA ILE A 592 -5.17 2.74 -27.32
C ILE A 592 -6.53 3.40 -27.62
N LYS A 593 -7.48 2.66 -28.18
CA LYS A 593 -8.83 3.18 -28.47
C LYS A 593 -9.49 3.73 -27.20
N ARG A 594 -9.76 5.04 -27.21
CA ARG A 594 -10.37 5.81 -26.11
C ARG A 594 -11.90 5.71 -26.14
N LEU A 595 -12.52 5.99 -25.00
CA LEU A 595 -13.96 6.32 -24.94
C LEU A 595 -14.23 7.65 -25.66
N GLU A 596 -15.32 7.68 -26.42
CA GLU A 596 -15.93 8.93 -26.89
C GLU A 596 -16.53 9.69 -25.70
N PHE A 597 -16.58 11.03 -25.79
CA PHE A 597 -17.08 11.88 -24.71
C PHE A 597 -18.49 11.49 -24.23
N LYS A 598 -19.40 11.18 -25.17
CA LYS A 598 -20.78 10.74 -24.87
C LYS A 598 -20.85 9.42 -24.07
N SER A 599 -19.82 8.57 -24.17
CA SER A 599 -19.75 7.26 -23.54
C SER A 599 -19.00 7.26 -22.20
N MET A 600 -18.53 8.42 -21.73
CA MET A 600 -17.84 8.53 -20.44
C MET A 600 -18.83 8.44 -19.27
N TYR A 601 -18.39 7.79 -18.20
CA TYR A 601 -19.17 7.58 -16.97
C TYR A 601 -20.50 6.84 -17.18
N LEU A 602 -20.55 5.93 -18.16
CA LEU A 602 -21.73 5.13 -18.50
C LEU A 602 -21.45 3.62 -18.46
N ASP A 603 -22.25 2.89 -17.68
CA ASP A 603 -22.21 1.43 -17.57
C ASP A 603 -22.81 0.72 -18.79
N ASP A 604 -23.82 1.29 -19.45
CA ASP A 604 -24.49 0.68 -20.61
C ASP A 604 -23.60 0.55 -21.86
N TYR A 605 -22.47 1.26 -21.89
CA TYR A 605 -21.42 1.06 -22.88
C TYR A 605 -20.67 -0.27 -22.69
N PHE A 606 -20.68 -0.87 -21.50
CA PHE A 606 -19.91 -2.08 -21.18
C PHE A 606 -20.75 -3.25 -20.67
N PHE A 607 -21.89 -2.97 -20.05
CA PHE A 607 -22.74 -3.94 -19.36
C PHE A 607 -24.16 -3.93 -19.95
N SER A 608 -24.81 -5.08 -19.95
CA SER A 608 -26.27 -5.16 -20.09
C SER A 608 -26.91 -4.57 -18.84
N VAL A 609 -27.45 -3.36 -18.94
CA VAL A 609 -28.13 -2.66 -17.85
C VAL A 609 -29.63 -3.02 -17.79
N PRO A 610 -30.27 -2.97 -16.62
CA PRO A 610 -31.72 -3.15 -16.51
C PRO A 610 -32.48 -1.97 -17.13
N ASP A 611 -33.77 -2.16 -17.47
CA ASP A 611 -34.59 -1.16 -18.16
C ASP A 611 -34.76 0.15 -17.36
N ASP A 612 -34.68 0.09 -16.02
CA ASP A 612 -34.80 1.25 -15.14
C ASP A 612 -33.56 2.16 -15.14
N PHE A 613 -32.41 1.71 -15.67
CA PHE A 613 -31.17 2.50 -15.77
C PHE A 613 -31.36 3.84 -16.51
N TYR A 614 -32.22 3.82 -17.53
CA TYR A 614 -32.55 5.01 -18.32
C TYR A 614 -33.57 5.94 -17.63
N THR A 615 -34.26 5.48 -16.58
CA THR A 615 -35.25 6.30 -15.89
C THR A 615 -34.60 7.48 -15.15
N THR A 616 -35.01 8.69 -15.53
CA THR A 616 -34.50 9.96 -14.99
C THR A 616 -35.62 10.93 -14.62
N LYS A 617 -36.81 10.43 -14.32
CA LYS A 617 -37.85 11.25 -13.70
C LYS A 617 -37.63 11.36 -12.19
N VAL A 618 -37.01 12.47 -11.79
CA VAL A 618 -37.69 13.30 -10.80
C VAL A 618 -38.95 13.79 -11.52
N GLU A 619 -40.13 13.54 -10.96
CA GLU A 619 -41.33 14.22 -11.42
C GLU A 619 -41.09 15.72 -11.24
N LYS A 620 -41.12 16.50 -12.33
CA LYS A 620 -41.45 17.91 -12.20
C LYS A 620 -42.83 17.95 -11.54
N SER A 621 -42.90 18.45 -10.31
CA SER A 621 -44.16 18.78 -9.66
C SER A 621 -45.00 19.63 -10.62
N GLY A 622 -46.23 19.19 -10.90
CA GLY A 622 -47.04 19.74 -11.97
C GLY A 622 -47.61 21.12 -11.65
N GLU A 623 -46.85 22.17 -11.95
CA GLU A 623 -47.36 23.55 -12.02
C GLU A 623 -47.24 24.18 -13.43
N ASP A 624 -46.38 23.66 -14.32
CA ASP A 624 -46.25 24.13 -15.72
C ASP A 624 -47.26 23.47 -16.70
N ALA A 625 -48.45 23.08 -16.22
CA ALA A 625 -49.46 22.34 -17.01
C ALA A 625 -50.84 23.02 -17.04
N ILE A 626 -50.86 24.36 -17.03
CA ILE A 626 -52.04 25.14 -17.36
C ILE A 626 -51.63 26.29 -18.29
N ASP A 627 -52.02 26.12 -19.55
CA ASP A 627 -52.56 27.12 -20.49
C ASP A 627 -51.96 27.02 -21.90
N ASP A 628 -52.57 26.15 -22.70
CA ASP A 628 -52.67 26.35 -24.15
C ASP A 628 -54.15 26.16 -24.52
N GLY A 629 -54.99 26.98 -23.86
CA GLY A 629 -56.42 27.04 -24.12
C GLY A 629 -56.68 27.85 -25.38
N THR A 630 -56.75 27.17 -26.52
CA THR A 630 -57.26 27.76 -27.77
C THR A 630 -58.64 28.38 -27.55
N VAL A 631 -58.72 29.70 -27.63
CA VAL A 631 -59.98 30.45 -27.76
C VAL A 631 -60.05 30.97 -29.19
N GLU A 632 -60.98 30.41 -29.98
CA GLU A 632 -61.44 31.07 -31.20
C GLU A 632 -62.32 32.28 -30.84
N VAL A 633 -61.98 33.43 -31.42
CA VAL A 633 -62.80 34.61 -31.84
C VAL A 633 -61.98 35.90 -31.67
#